data_AF-A0A6B9Z409-F1
#
_entry.id   AF-A0A6B9Z409-F1
#
_cell.length_a   1.000
_cell.length_b   1.000
_cell.length_c   1.000
_cell.angle_alpha   90.00
_cell.angle_beta   90.00
_cell.angle_gamma   90.00
#
_symmetry.space_group_name_H-M   'P 1'
#
loop_
_entity.id
_entity.type
_entity.pdbx_description
1 polymer ?
#
loop_
_entity_poly.entity_id
_entity_poly.type
_entity_poly.pdbx_seq_one_letter_code
_entity_poly.pdbx_strand_id
1 'polypeptide(L)'
;MKDKLKPLVKEAKKAAQKAIQLSLVTHLKEITARFGEGSKKLDKQVEKEAKKLSKKFAKHIKVNKGALIGGDDQSKKEAETVKVPSVKIKAVPAVKKTIAKTNTL
;
A
#
# COMPACT_ATOMS: atom_id res chain seq x y z
N MET A 1 5.46 0.68 -35.57
CA MET A 1 5.22 0.10 -34.21
C MET A 1 6.07 0.73 -33.09
N LYS A 2 7.22 1.37 -33.37
CA LYS A 2 8.13 1.93 -32.33
C LYS A 2 7.58 3.17 -31.60
N ASP A 3 6.62 3.90 -32.18
CA ASP A 3 6.12 5.16 -31.58
C ASP A 3 5.05 4.97 -30.52
N LYS A 4 4.31 3.85 -30.53
CA LYS A 4 3.34 3.49 -29.47
C LYS A 4 4.02 3.03 -28.17
N LEU A 5 5.29 2.62 -28.25
CA LEU A 5 6.09 2.14 -27.11
C LEU A 5 6.57 3.24 -26.18
N LYS A 6 6.89 4.42 -26.73
CA LYS A 6 7.34 5.59 -25.94
C LYS A 6 6.28 6.03 -24.90
N PRO A 7 5.00 6.22 -25.26
CA PRO A 7 3.98 6.57 -24.28
C PRO A 7 3.73 5.45 -23.27
N LEU A 8 3.68 4.17 -23.69
CA LEU A 8 3.55 3.01 -22.80
C LEU A 8 4.66 2.95 -21.74
N VAL A 9 5.92 3.13 -22.15
CA VAL A 9 7.05 3.16 -21.21
C VAL A 9 6.93 4.34 -20.24
N LYS A 10 6.50 5.51 -20.72
CA LYS A 10 6.33 6.71 -19.89
C LYS A 10 5.21 6.52 -18.87
N GLU A 11 4.12 5.88 -19.26
CA GLU A 11 3.00 5.55 -18.39
C GLU A 11 3.38 4.51 -17.34
N ALA A 12 4.05 3.43 -17.74
CA ALA A 12 4.57 2.42 -16.82
C ALA A 12 5.51 3.03 -15.77
N LYS A 13 6.43 3.92 -16.17
CA LYS A 13 7.31 4.64 -15.23
C LYS A 13 6.53 5.54 -14.27
N LYS A 14 5.51 6.24 -14.76
CA LYS A 14 4.64 7.09 -13.91
C LYS A 14 3.82 6.26 -12.92
N ALA A 15 3.28 5.12 -13.37
CA ALA A 15 2.53 4.21 -12.53
C ALA A 15 3.43 3.63 -11.43
N ALA A 16 4.62 3.15 -11.79
CA ALA A 16 5.59 2.65 -10.82
C ALA A 16 6.02 3.75 -9.83
N GLN A 17 6.26 4.98 -10.29
CA GLN A 17 6.56 6.11 -9.42
C GLN A 17 5.44 6.36 -8.39
N LYS A 18 4.18 6.38 -8.83
CA LYS A 18 3.03 6.59 -7.95
C LYS A 18 2.87 5.46 -6.94
N ALA A 19 3.03 4.21 -7.39
CA ALA A 19 2.96 3.03 -6.53
C ALA A 19 4.03 3.07 -5.42
N ILE A 20 5.28 3.39 -5.77
CA ILE A 20 6.37 3.57 -4.80
C ILE A 20 6.04 4.70 -3.82
N GLN A 21 5.56 5.85 -4.31
CA GLN A 21 5.17 6.96 -3.44
C GLN A 21 4.10 6.53 -2.44
N LEU A 22 3.04 5.87 -2.90
CA LEU A 22 1.92 5.45 -2.06
C LEU A 22 2.35 4.41 -1.02
N SER A 23 3.17 3.42 -1.42
CA SER A 23 3.71 2.41 -0.50
C SER A 23 4.59 3.05 0.57
N LEU A 24 5.49 3.97 0.20
CA LEU A 24 6.33 4.69 1.16
C LEU A 24 5.49 5.49 2.17
N VAL A 25 4.48 6.23 1.70
CA VAL A 25 3.60 6.99 2.61
C VAL A 25 2.84 6.05 3.53
N THR A 26 2.31 4.95 3.01
CA THR A 26 1.52 3.98 3.79
C THR A 26 2.38 3.34 4.88
N HIS A 27 3.54 2.79 4.53
CA HIS A 27 4.42 2.12 5.49
C HIS A 27 4.96 3.10 6.53
N LEU A 28 5.36 4.31 6.12
CA LEU A 28 5.86 5.31 7.07
C LEU A 28 4.75 5.80 8.01
N LYS A 29 3.52 5.99 7.52
CA LYS A 29 2.37 6.34 8.36
C LYS A 29 2.02 5.22 9.33
N GLU A 30 2.01 3.97 8.88
CA GLU A 30 1.74 2.81 9.71
C GLU A 30 2.79 2.66 10.82
N ILE A 31 4.07 2.85 10.50
CA ILE A 31 5.16 2.90 11.48
C ILE A 31 4.90 4.03 12.49
N THR A 32 4.67 5.26 12.03
CA THR A 32 4.44 6.40 12.95
C THR A 32 3.20 6.21 13.83
N ALA A 33 2.16 5.55 13.32
CA ALA A 33 0.96 5.21 14.08
C ALA A 33 1.26 4.18 15.17
N ARG A 34 2.12 3.18 14.89
CA ARG A 34 2.59 2.20 15.89
C ARG A 34 3.41 2.84 17.01
N PHE A 35 4.15 3.90 16.71
CA PHE A 35 4.91 4.67 17.71
C PHE A 35 4.06 5.75 18.42
N GLY A 36 2.78 5.92 18.07
CA GLY A 36 1.92 6.96 18.66
C GLY A 36 2.29 8.39 18.23
N GLU A 37 3.20 8.55 17.27
CA GLU A 37 3.72 9.85 16.80
C GLU A 37 2.97 10.40 15.57
N GLY A 38 1.75 9.91 15.33
CA GLY A 38 0.89 10.35 14.23
C GLY A 38 0.52 11.83 14.40
N SER A 39 1.31 12.74 13.83
CA SER A 39 1.01 14.17 13.79
C SER A 39 0.86 14.67 12.35
N LYS A 40 -0.04 15.64 12.15
CA LYS A 40 -0.26 16.28 10.83
C LYS A 40 1.02 16.86 10.23
N LYS A 41 2.00 17.23 11.07
CA LYS A 41 3.30 17.77 10.62
C LYS A 41 4.18 16.65 10.06
N LEU A 42 4.24 15.51 10.75
CA LEU A 42 4.96 14.31 10.33
C LEU A 42 4.35 13.75 9.04
N ASP A 43 3.03 13.66 8.95
CA ASP A 43 2.33 13.22 7.73
C ASP A 43 2.72 14.05 6.50
N LYS A 44 2.73 15.39 6.64
CA LYS A 44 3.15 16.29 5.56
C LYS A 44 4.62 16.12 5.19
N GLN A 45 5.48 15.82 6.16
CA GLN A 45 6.90 15.54 5.89
C GLN A 45 7.08 14.22 5.17
N VAL A 46 6.42 13.16 5.62
CA VAL A 46 6.39 11.83 4.99
C VAL A 46 5.93 11.94 3.54
N GLU A 47 4.84 12.66 3.26
CA GLU A 47 4.34 12.84 1.90
C GLU A 47 5.32 13.61 1.00
N LYS A 48 5.96 14.66 1.52
CA LYS A 48 6.96 15.44 0.76
C LYS A 48 8.20 14.61 0.44
N GLU A 49 8.74 13.90 1.42
CA GLU A 49 9.94 13.09 1.23
C GLU A 49 9.67 11.86 0.37
N ALA A 50 8.54 11.17 0.55
CA ALA A 50 8.11 10.08 -0.33
C ALA A 50 7.95 10.54 -1.79
N LYS A 51 7.44 11.75 -2.02
CA LYS A 51 7.38 12.35 -3.37
C LYS A 51 8.76 12.65 -3.96
N LYS A 52 9.71 13.12 -3.15
CA LYS A 52 11.10 13.34 -3.62
C LYS A 52 11.79 12.01 -3.93
N LEU A 53 11.61 11.02 -3.06
CA LEU A 53 12.26 9.72 -3.18
C LEU A 53 11.73 8.92 -4.37
N SER A 54 10.40 8.88 -4.55
CA SER A 54 9.79 8.25 -5.73
C SER A 54 10.27 8.87 -7.05
N LYS A 55 10.46 10.19 -7.12
CA LYS A 55 11.06 10.86 -8.28
C LYS A 55 12.50 10.42 -8.54
N LYS A 56 13.31 10.22 -7.49
CA LYS A 56 14.68 9.69 -7.63
C LYS A 56 14.63 8.26 -8.16
N PHE A 57 13.81 7.39 -7.58
CA PHE A 57 13.64 6.02 -8.05
C PHE A 57 13.17 5.94 -9.50
N ALA A 58 12.21 6.78 -9.91
CA ALA A 58 11.69 6.80 -11.27
C ALA A 58 12.77 7.04 -12.35
N LYS A 59 13.87 7.72 -12.02
CA LYS A 59 15.02 7.90 -12.93
C LYS A 59 15.78 6.59 -13.17
N HIS A 60 15.82 5.71 -12.18
CA HIS A 60 16.54 4.44 -12.23
C HIS A 60 15.69 3.27 -12.70
N ILE A 61 14.36 3.43 -12.79
CA ILE A 61 13.47 2.40 -13.34
C ILE A 61 13.78 2.18 -14.83
N LYS A 62 14.40 1.05 -15.14
CA LYS A 62 14.56 0.53 -16.50
C LYS A 62 13.34 -0.33 -16.82
N VAL A 63 12.57 0.08 -17.83
CA VAL A 63 11.40 -0.68 -18.29
C VAL A 63 11.82 -1.54 -19.46
N ASN A 64 11.64 -2.86 -19.33
CA ASN A 64 11.89 -3.78 -20.44
C ASN A 64 10.79 -3.60 -21.49
N LYS A 65 11.16 -3.07 -22.65
CA LYS A 65 10.23 -2.79 -23.76
C LYS A 65 9.61 -4.06 -24.34
N GLY A 66 10.31 -5.20 -24.30
CA GLY A 66 9.78 -6.48 -24.79
C GLY A 66 8.62 -6.98 -23.93
N ALA A 67 8.69 -6.78 -22.61
CA ALA A 67 7.62 -7.16 -21.68
C ALA A 67 6.34 -6.29 -21.82
N LEU A 68 6.44 -5.11 -22.45
CA LEU A 68 5.28 -4.25 -22.71
C LEU A 68 4.56 -4.56 -24.03
N ILE A 69 5.18 -5.35 -24.93
CA ILE A 69 4.62 -5.69 -26.26
C ILE A 69 4.08 -7.13 -26.27
N GLY A 70 4.65 -8.02 -25.45
CA GLY A 70 4.22 -9.42 -25.34
C GLY A 70 3.12 -9.68 -24.33
N GLY A 71 2.16 -8.77 -24.18
CA GLY A 71 1.15 -8.80 -23.12
C GLY A 71 -0.29 -8.86 -23.60
N ASP A 72 -0.58 -9.64 -24.64
CA ASP A 72 -1.97 -9.93 -25.07
C ASP A 72 -2.54 -11.22 -24.44
N ASP A 73 -1.90 -11.82 -23.42
CA ASP A 73 -2.45 -13.04 -22.81
C ASP A 73 -2.07 -13.23 -21.34
N GLN A 74 -2.44 -12.27 -20.47
CA GLN A 74 -2.51 -12.56 -19.03
C GLN A 74 -3.45 -11.64 -18.22
N SER A 75 -4.45 -11.04 -18.85
CA SER A 75 -5.62 -10.49 -18.14
C SER A 75 -6.78 -11.48 -18.14
N LYS A 76 -6.53 -12.71 -17.66
CA LYS A 76 -7.55 -13.69 -17.22
C LYS A 76 -6.90 -14.90 -16.55
N LYS A 77 -6.30 -14.69 -15.38
CA LYS A 77 -6.24 -15.70 -14.30
C LYS A 77 -6.50 -14.93 -13.01
N GLU A 78 -7.77 -14.71 -12.72
CA GLU A 78 -8.49 -15.58 -11.79
C GLU A 78 -7.97 -15.29 -10.38
N ALA A 79 -8.73 -14.44 -9.70
CA ALA A 79 -8.70 -14.33 -8.27
C ALA A 79 -9.08 -15.70 -7.70
N GLU A 80 -8.12 -16.61 -7.59
CA GLU A 80 -8.23 -17.70 -6.62
C GLU A 80 -8.16 -17.05 -5.25
N THR A 81 -9.36 -16.85 -4.70
CA THR A 81 -9.64 -16.82 -3.29
C THR A 81 -8.67 -17.72 -2.55
N VAL A 82 -7.70 -17.14 -1.87
CA VAL A 82 -7.00 -17.81 -0.78
C VAL A 82 -8.09 -18.13 0.25
N LYS A 83 -8.53 -19.39 0.26
CA LYS A 83 -9.36 -19.97 1.30
C LYS A 83 -8.59 -19.83 2.60
N VAL A 84 -8.89 -18.77 3.35
CA VAL A 84 -8.56 -18.73 4.77
C VAL A 84 -9.32 -19.91 5.41
N PRO A 85 -8.64 -20.88 6.05
CA PRO A 85 -9.36 -21.85 6.86
C PRO A 85 -10.10 -21.08 7.96
N SER A 86 -11.44 -21.13 7.89
CA SER A 86 -12.33 -20.64 8.93
C SER A 86 -12.04 -21.43 10.21
N VAL A 87 -11.24 -20.85 11.10
CA VAL A 87 -11.16 -21.31 12.47
C VAL A 87 -12.49 -20.96 13.12
N LYS A 88 -13.31 -21.99 13.35
CA LYS A 88 -14.51 -21.90 14.18
C LYS A 88 -14.10 -21.46 15.59
N ILE A 89 -14.17 -20.16 15.85
CA ILE A 89 -14.22 -19.66 17.23
C ILE A 89 -15.63 -20.01 17.73
N LYS A 90 -15.73 -21.05 18.57
CA LYS A 90 -16.95 -21.32 19.33
C LYS A 90 -17.27 -20.07 20.13
N ALA A 91 -18.43 -19.47 19.85
CA ALA A 91 -18.99 -18.40 20.64
C ALA A 91 -19.16 -18.88 22.09
N VAL A 92 -18.43 -18.27 23.02
CA VAL A 92 -18.77 -18.29 24.44
C VAL A 92 -19.69 -17.10 24.67
N PRO A 93 -20.90 -17.29 25.23
CA PRO A 93 -21.89 -16.23 25.34
C PRO A 93 -21.45 -15.12 26.30
N ALA A 94 -21.89 -13.91 25.96
CA ALA A 94 -21.69 -12.68 26.69
C ALA A 94 -22.14 -12.77 28.15
N VAL A 95 -21.25 -12.46 29.09
CA VAL A 95 -21.62 -12.06 30.45
C VAL A 95 -21.59 -10.54 30.52
N LYS A 96 -22.78 -9.94 30.46
CA LYS A 96 -23.02 -8.60 31.01
C LYS A 96 -22.76 -8.67 32.52
N LYS A 97 -21.83 -7.87 33.04
CA LYS A 97 -21.95 -7.34 34.40
C LYS A 97 -21.36 -5.94 34.49
N THR A 98 -22.29 -5.01 34.67
CA THR A 98 -22.16 -3.66 35.20
C THR A 98 -21.51 -3.67 36.59
N ILE A 99 -21.18 -2.45 37.07
CA ILE A 99 -20.77 -2.04 38.44
C ILE A 99 -19.26 -1.82 38.52
N ALA A 100 -18.69 -0.75 39.06
CA ALA A 100 -19.09 0.64 39.34
C ALA A 100 -17.78 1.31 39.83
N LYS A 101 -17.72 2.63 39.71
CA LYS A 101 -16.69 3.47 40.34
C LYS A 101 -16.58 3.18 41.85
N THR A 102 -15.35 3.15 42.36
CA THR A 102 -15.06 3.69 43.70
C THR A 102 -13.65 4.26 43.74
N ASN A 103 -13.60 5.57 43.88
CA ASN A 103 -12.48 6.36 44.41
C ASN A 103 -12.42 6.15 45.94
N THR A 104 -11.47 6.83 46.60
CA THR A 104 -11.41 7.14 48.07
C THR A 104 -10.64 6.07 48.87
N LEU A 105 -9.61 6.35 49.67
CA LEU A 105 -9.01 7.57 50.24
C LEU A 105 -7.51 7.32 50.46
#